data_AF-A0A645GJP8-F1
#
_entry.id   AF-A0A645GJP8-F1
#
_cell.length_a   1.000
_cell.length_b   1.000
_cell.length_c   1.000
_cell.angle_alpha   90.00
_cell.angle_beta   90.00
_cell.angle_gamma   90.00
#
_symmetry.space_group_name_H-M   'P 1'
#
loop_
_entity.id
_entity.type
_entity.pdbx_description
1 polymer ?
#
loop_
_entity_poly.entity_id
_entity_poly.type
_entity_poly.pdbx_seq_one_letter_code
_entity_poly.pdbx_strand_id
1 'polypeptide(L)'
;MDKSNFEKKSDSTLVTDHNVELTLLKPSTTYYYEVISSDAAGNTVVDNNSAQYYSFATTEENSGTYVYIDSVQVATNSRLAGKSVFVNATAIVTILDNTGKPVKGANVSGYWSGATSDTDSAVTGDMGTVTVYSNEVKYKSGTLTFTFTANNVSYTIPWDNTLGTISGTGTYTKTG
;
A
#
# COMPACT_ATOMS: atom_id res chain seq x y z
N MET A 1 -15.87 -32.07 15.78
CA MET A 1 -15.96 -30.71 15.19
C MET A 1 -17.35 -30.55 14.63
N ASP A 2 -18.03 -29.47 14.98
CA ASP A 2 -19.26 -29.07 14.31
C ASP A 2 -18.92 -28.66 12.87
N LYS A 3 -19.52 -29.32 11.87
CA LYS A 3 -19.29 -29.07 10.44
C LYS A 3 -20.18 -27.94 9.90
N SER A 4 -20.96 -27.29 10.75
CA SER A 4 -21.93 -26.24 10.37
C SER A 4 -21.32 -24.98 9.74
N ASN A 5 -19.99 -24.77 9.84
CA ASN A 5 -19.27 -23.63 9.27
C ASN A 5 -18.16 -24.05 8.27
N PHE A 6 -18.31 -25.19 7.59
CA PHE A 6 -17.35 -25.66 6.60
C PHE A 6 -17.59 -24.99 5.24
N GLU A 7 -16.65 -24.17 4.77
CA GLU A 7 -16.64 -23.69 3.38
C GLU A 7 -15.69 -24.52 2.52
N LYS A 8 -16.16 -24.95 1.34
CA LYS A 8 -15.33 -25.62 0.34
C LYS A 8 -14.98 -24.63 -0.78
N LYS A 9 -13.69 -24.42 -1.01
CA LYS A 9 -13.15 -23.76 -2.21
C LYS A 9 -12.30 -24.76 -2.98
N SER A 10 -12.36 -24.73 -4.31
CA SER A 10 -11.65 -25.68 -5.16
C SER A 10 -11.26 -25.05 -6.49
N ASP A 11 -10.10 -25.46 -7.01
CA ASP A 11 -9.65 -25.20 -8.37
C ASP A 11 -9.66 -26.54 -9.14
N SER A 12 -10.33 -26.58 -10.30
CA SER A 12 -10.46 -27.80 -11.11
C SER A 12 -9.38 -27.96 -12.18
N THR A 13 -8.39 -27.06 -12.24
CA THR A 13 -7.28 -27.18 -13.17
C THR A 13 -6.39 -28.37 -12.81
N LEU A 14 -5.97 -29.16 -13.81
CA LEU A 14 -5.08 -30.30 -13.60
C LEU A 14 -3.62 -29.84 -13.60
N VAL A 15 -3.21 -29.31 -12.47
CA VAL A 15 -1.84 -28.84 -12.20
C VAL A 15 -1.33 -29.45 -10.90
N THR A 16 -0.03 -29.38 -10.68
CA THR A 16 0.59 -29.85 -9.43
C THR A 16 0.65 -28.76 -8.37
N ASP A 17 0.66 -27.50 -8.78
CA ASP A 17 0.67 -26.33 -7.92
C ASP A 17 -0.66 -25.59 -8.06
N HIS A 18 -1.51 -25.70 -7.05
CA HIS A 18 -2.80 -25.02 -7.00
C HIS A 18 -2.72 -23.72 -6.21
N ASN A 19 -3.52 -22.73 -6.60
CA ASN A 19 -3.74 -21.52 -5.82
C ASN A 19 -5.24 -21.36 -5.55
N VAL A 20 -5.62 -21.27 -4.27
CA VAL A 20 -7.03 -21.11 -3.87
C VAL A 20 -7.16 -19.83 -3.07
N GLU A 21 -7.95 -18.90 -3.60
CA GLU A 21 -8.24 -17.63 -2.93
C GLU A 21 -9.36 -17.80 -1.89
N LEU A 22 -9.12 -17.32 -0.67
CA LEU A 22 -10.09 -17.25 0.41
C LEU A 22 -10.43 -15.78 0.69
N THR A 23 -11.71 -15.43 0.61
CA THR A 23 -12.22 -14.07 0.86
C THR A 23 -13.25 -14.09 1.98
N LEU A 24 -13.63 -12.90 2.48
CA LEU A 24 -14.66 -12.72 3.52
C LEU A 24 -14.35 -13.42 4.86
N LEU A 25 -13.06 -13.60 5.17
CA LEU A 25 -12.63 -14.16 6.44
C LEU A 25 -12.82 -13.13 7.56
N LYS A 26 -13.27 -13.61 8.72
CA LYS A 26 -13.39 -12.80 9.92
C LYS A 26 -12.00 -12.48 10.47
N PRO A 27 -11.76 -11.26 10.94
CA PRO A 27 -10.54 -10.87 11.62
C PRO A 27 -10.38 -11.57 12.97
N SER A 28 -9.16 -11.56 13.54
CA SER A 28 -8.80 -12.22 14.81
C SER A 28 -9.28 -13.67 14.91
N THR A 29 -9.39 -14.37 13.79
CA THR A 29 -10.03 -15.68 13.71
C THR A 29 -9.03 -16.70 13.20
N THR A 30 -8.85 -17.78 13.95
CA THR A 30 -8.07 -18.94 13.49
C THR A 30 -8.96 -19.83 12.65
N TYR A 31 -8.56 -20.04 11.40
CA TYR A 31 -9.19 -20.97 10.47
C TYR A 31 -8.38 -22.25 10.44
N TYR A 32 -9.08 -23.38 10.39
CA TYR A 32 -8.50 -24.71 10.23
C TYR A 32 -8.93 -25.27 8.88
N TYR A 33 -8.01 -25.96 8.20
CA TYR A 33 -8.28 -26.53 6.88
C TYR A 33 -7.60 -27.88 6.68
N GLU A 34 -8.15 -28.65 5.75
CA GLU A 34 -7.55 -29.84 5.15
C GLU A 34 -7.57 -29.66 3.63
N VAL A 35 -6.67 -30.34 2.93
CA VAL A 35 -6.55 -30.27 1.47
C VAL A 35 -7.07 -31.57 0.86
N ILE A 36 -7.91 -31.47 -0.16
CA ILE A 36 -8.40 -32.61 -0.94
C ILE A 36 -7.96 -32.40 -2.38
N SER A 37 -7.11 -33.30 -2.89
CA SER A 37 -6.70 -33.32 -4.30
C SER A 37 -7.41 -34.45 -5.04
N SER A 38 -7.65 -34.26 -6.33
CA SER A 38 -8.25 -35.27 -7.22
C SER A 38 -7.45 -35.35 -8.52
N ASP A 39 -7.14 -36.55 -8.99
CA ASP A 39 -6.51 -36.74 -10.29
C ASP A 39 -7.53 -36.74 -11.46
N ALA A 40 -7.03 -36.82 -12.70
CA ALA A 40 -7.88 -36.85 -13.90
C ALA A 40 -8.81 -38.09 -13.99
N ALA A 41 -8.49 -39.17 -13.25
CA ALA A 41 -9.30 -40.37 -13.17
C ALA A 41 -10.34 -40.32 -12.04
N GLY A 42 -10.36 -39.24 -11.25
CA GLY A 42 -11.27 -39.04 -10.13
C GLY A 42 -10.81 -39.70 -8.81
N ASN A 43 -9.57 -40.18 -8.74
CA ASN A 43 -9.01 -40.66 -7.47
C ASN A 43 -8.73 -39.47 -6.57
N THR A 44 -9.10 -39.56 -5.30
CA THR A 44 -8.92 -38.45 -4.34
C THR A 44 -7.98 -38.82 -3.20
N VAL A 45 -7.23 -37.84 -2.72
CA VAL A 45 -6.40 -37.93 -1.52
C VAL A 45 -6.75 -36.76 -0.60
N VAL A 46 -6.86 -37.06 0.69
CA VAL A 46 -7.08 -36.07 1.74
C VAL A 46 -5.79 -35.93 2.54
N ASP A 47 -5.29 -34.70 2.64
CA ASP A 47 -4.26 -34.32 3.58
C ASP A 47 -4.85 -33.42 4.66
N ASN A 48 -5.05 -33.99 5.84
CA ASN A 48 -5.57 -33.29 7.01
C ASN A 48 -4.52 -33.20 8.14
N ASN A 49 -3.23 -33.27 7.79
CA ASN A 49 -2.14 -33.20 8.74
C ASN A 49 -2.29 -34.23 9.88
N SER A 50 -2.54 -35.50 9.54
CA SER A 50 -2.77 -36.58 10.53
C SER A 50 -3.86 -36.24 11.55
N ALA A 51 -5.00 -35.72 11.07
CA ALA A 51 -6.13 -35.25 11.86
C ALA A 51 -5.85 -34.06 12.82
N GLN A 52 -4.69 -33.42 12.71
CA GLN A 52 -4.39 -32.18 13.43
C GLN A 52 -4.89 -30.94 12.68
N TYR A 53 -5.17 -31.07 11.39
CA TYR A 53 -5.48 -29.99 10.45
C TYR A 53 -4.32 -29.00 10.30
N TYR A 54 -4.35 -28.23 9.21
CA TYR A 54 -3.55 -27.03 9.08
C TYR A 54 -4.33 -25.84 9.63
N SER A 55 -3.64 -24.76 10.00
CA SER A 55 -4.30 -23.55 10.44
C SER A 55 -3.56 -22.30 10.01
N PHE A 56 -4.30 -21.20 9.95
CA PHE A 56 -3.78 -19.86 9.86
C PHE A 56 -4.69 -18.92 10.66
N ALA A 57 -4.14 -17.81 11.12
CA ALA A 57 -4.91 -16.76 11.80
C ALA A 57 -5.02 -15.55 10.88
N THR A 58 -6.22 -15.01 10.77
CA THR A 58 -6.39 -13.66 10.23
C THR A 58 -5.84 -12.65 11.24
N THR A 59 -5.34 -11.52 10.72
CA THR A 59 -4.91 -10.40 11.56
C THR A 59 -6.09 -9.82 12.33
N GLU A 60 -5.79 -9.04 13.36
CA GLU A 60 -6.84 -8.35 14.09
C GLU A 60 -7.68 -7.44 13.19
N GLU A 61 -8.94 -7.25 13.57
CA GLU A 61 -9.80 -6.30 12.89
C GLU A 61 -9.26 -4.93 13.22
N ASN A 62 -9.03 -4.10 12.21
CA ASN A 62 -8.77 -2.69 12.47
C ASN A 62 -10.10 -1.98 12.79
N SER A 63 -10.74 -2.38 13.90
CA SER A 63 -11.96 -1.77 14.43
C SER A 63 -11.67 -0.52 15.28
N GLY A 64 -10.40 -0.15 15.45
CA GLY A 64 -9.98 1.06 16.15
C GLY A 64 -10.14 2.31 15.28
N THR A 65 -10.16 3.49 15.90
CA THR A 65 -9.87 4.71 15.15
C THR A 65 -8.44 4.60 14.65
N TYR A 66 -8.23 4.75 13.34
CA TYR A 66 -6.91 4.81 12.73
C TYR A 66 -6.86 5.97 11.74
N VAL A 67 -5.65 6.39 11.40
CA VAL A 67 -5.38 7.29 10.27
C VAL A 67 -4.68 6.52 9.17
N TYR A 68 -4.82 6.99 7.93
CA TYR A 68 -4.11 6.42 6.78
C TYR A 68 -3.72 7.49 5.79
N ILE A 69 -2.71 7.18 4.97
CA ILE A 69 -2.36 7.99 3.81
C ILE A 69 -3.41 7.69 2.75
N ASP A 70 -4.18 8.68 2.34
CA ASP A 70 -5.18 8.53 1.29
C ASP A 70 -4.55 8.66 -0.09
N SER A 71 -3.72 9.70 -0.27
CA SER A 71 -3.13 10.00 -1.56
C SER A 71 -1.80 10.74 -1.45
N VAL A 72 -0.95 10.54 -2.47
CA VAL A 72 0.26 11.31 -2.73
C VAL A 72 0.22 11.79 -4.18
N GLN A 73 0.07 13.10 -4.37
CA GLN A 73 0.01 13.72 -5.69
C GLN A 73 1.30 14.52 -5.94
N VAL A 74 2.02 14.20 -7.01
CA VAL A 74 3.31 14.85 -7.33
C VAL A 74 3.19 15.68 -8.60
N ALA A 75 3.59 16.94 -8.51
CA ALA A 75 3.64 17.87 -9.63
C ALA A 75 5.05 18.45 -9.77
N THR A 76 5.57 18.51 -10.99
CA THR A 76 6.88 19.12 -11.27
C THR A 76 6.72 20.61 -11.60
N ASN A 77 7.64 21.43 -11.11
CA ASN A 77 7.77 22.81 -11.53
C ASN A 77 9.15 23.01 -12.17
N SER A 78 9.23 23.94 -13.12
CA SER A 78 10.50 24.27 -13.77
C SER A 78 10.71 25.77 -13.87
N ARG A 79 11.98 26.17 -13.86
CA ARG A 79 12.40 27.55 -14.08
C ARG A 79 13.62 27.62 -14.97
N LEU A 80 13.78 28.75 -15.65
CA LEU A 80 14.99 29.08 -16.40
C LEU A 80 15.99 29.82 -15.51
N ALA A 81 17.27 29.49 -15.65
CA ALA A 81 18.40 30.26 -15.14
C ALA A 81 19.47 30.33 -16.24
N GLY A 82 19.49 31.47 -16.93
CA GLY A 82 20.24 31.63 -18.18
C GLY A 82 19.79 30.63 -19.23
N LYS A 83 20.75 29.92 -19.84
CA LYS A 83 20.47 28.85 -20.83
C LYS A 83 20.05 27.52 -20.21
N SER A 84 20.03 27.42 -18.88
CA SER A 84 19.76 26.16 -18.17
C SER A 84 18.32 26.13 -17.65
N VAL A 85 17.69 24.95 -17.71
CA VAL A 85 16.43 24.68 -17.03
C VAL A 85 16.72 23.95 -15.73
N PHE A 86 16.07 24.34 -14.65
CA PHE A 86 16.08 23.66 -13.36
C PHE A 86 14.66 23.22 -13.02
N VAL A 87 14.54 22.03 -12.44
CA VAL A 87 13.25 21.36 -12.19
C VAL A 87 13.23 20.86 -10.76
N ASN A 88 12.14 21.09 -10.06
CA ASN A 88 11.84 20.47 -8.77
C ASN A 88 10.44 19.85 -8.83
N ALA A 89 10.02 19.22 -7.74
CA ALA A 89 8.67 18.70 -7.58
C ALA A 89 8.09 19.04 -6.22
N THR A 90 6.77 19.15 -6.18
CA THR A 90 5.97 19.24 -4.96
C THR A 90 5.13 17.99 -4.82
N ALA A 91 5.10 17.38 -3.64
CA ALA A 91 4.16 16.32 -3.31
C ALA A 91 3.12 16.83 -2.31
N ILE A 92 1.84 16.67 -2.65
CA ILE A 92 0.72 16.89 -1.73
C ILE A 92 0.31 15.53 -1.19
N VAL A 93 0.39 15.37 0.13
CA VAL A 93 -0.04 14.16 0.83
C VAL A 93 -1.32 14.43 1.60
N THR A 94 -2.32 13.57 1.44
CA THR A 94 -3.61 13.65 2.15
C THR A 94 -3.69 12.55 3.20
N ILE A 95 -4.03 12.90 4.43
CA ILE A 95 -4.27 11.99 5.55
C ILE A 95 -5.73 12.06 5.95
N LEU A 96 -6.38 10.89 5.99
CA LEU A 96 -7.76 10.73 6.45
C LEU A 96 -7.81 9.80 7.67
N ASP A 97 -8.87 9.93 8.47
CA ASP A 97 -9.22 8.93 9.46
C ASP A 97 -10.05 7.80 8.83
N ASN A 98 -10.27 6.73 9.59
CA ASN A 98 -11.08 5.58 9.17
C ASN A 98 -12.53 5.89 8.78
N THR A 99 -13.03 7.11 9.05
CA THR A 99 -14.35 7.58 8.61
C THR A 99 -14.30 8.40 7.33
N GLY A 100 -13.11 8.61 6.76
CA GLY A 100 -12.85 9.43 5.58
C GLY A 100 -12.74 10.92 5.86
N LYS A 101 -12.59 11.34 7.14
CA LYS A 101 -12.43 12.76 7.48
C LYS A 101 -10.97 13.21 7.45
N PRO A 102 -10.68 14.44 7.02
CA PRO A 102 -9.33 14.96 7.02
C PRO A 102 -8.72 15.09 8.42
N VAL A 103 -7.45 14.71 8.55
CA VAL A 103 -6.74 14.71 9.83
C VAL A 103 -5.76 15.88 9.92
N LYS A 104 -6.08 16.88 10.75
CA LYS A 104 -5.17 17.99 11.08
C LYS A 104 -4.12 17.58 12.10
N GLY A 105 -2.87 17.99 11.89
CA GLY A 105 -1.80 17.86 12.87
C GLY A 105 -1.05 16.53 12.83
N ALA A 106 -1.30 15.68 11.82
CA ALA A 106 -0.54 14.46 11.60
C ALA A 106 0.84 14.80 11.04
N ASN A 107 1.91 14.26 11.65
CA ASN A 107 3.25 14.38 11.10
C ASN A 107 3.49 13.28 10.07
N VAL A 108 3.61 13.66 8.81
CA VAL A 108 3.84 12.78 7.67
C VAL A 108 5.30 12.85 7.30
N SER A 109 5.95 11.70 7.14
CA SER A 109 7.32 11.58 6.65
C SER A 109 7.41 10.65 5.45
N GLY A 110 8.40 10.90 4.60
CA GLY A 110 8.64 10.15 3.39
C GLY A 110 9.98 10.47 2.74
N TYR A 111 10.23 9.88 1.58
CA TYR A 111 11.47 10.09 0.83
C TYR A 111 11.19 10.34 -0.65
N TRP A 112 12.01 11.20 -1.24
CA TRP A 112 12.12 11.42 -2.67
C TRP A 112 13.08 10.41 -3.32
N SER A 113 12.77 10.01 -4.55
CA SER A 113 13.61 9.17 -5.39
C SER A 113 13.46 9.54 -6.87
N GLY A 114 14.36 9.00 -7.71
CA GLY A 114 14.41 9.27 -9.16
C GLY A 114 15.41 10.38 -9.47
N ALA A 115 14.93 11.54 -9.91
CA ALA A 115 15.77 12.69 -10.26
C ALA A 115 16.44 13.35 -9.05
N THR A 116 15.90 13.15 -7.85
CA THR A 116 16.44 13.61 -6.55
C THR A 116 16.44 12.46 -5.54
N SER A 117 17.11 12.65 -4.40
CA SER A 117 17.14 11.73 -3.27
C SER A 117 17.27 12.50 -1.98
N ASP A 118 16.21 12.52 -1.17
CA ASP A 118 16.15 13.21 0.10
C ASP A 118 14.94 12.75 0.92
N THR A 119 14.91 13.06 2.21
CA THR A 119 13.84 12.71 3.13
C THR A 119 13.17 13.97 3.63
N ASP A 120 11.84 14.00 3.61
CA ASP A 120 11.04 15.12 4.09
C ASP A 120 10.05 14.67 5.17
N SER A 121 9.71 15.62 6.05
CA SER A 121 8.62 15.47 7.01
C SER A 121 7.92 16.80 7.20
N ALA A 122 6.60 16.76 7.30
CA ALA A 122 5.79 17.95 7.56
C ALA A 122 4.44 17.58 8.21
N VAL A 123 3.74 18.59 8.72
CA VAL A 123 2.51 18.42 9.49
C VAL A 123 1.29 18.84 8.68
N THR A 124 0.21 18.06 8.71
CA THR A 124 -1.03 18.35 7.98
C THR A 124 -1.80 19.55 8.53
N GLY A 125 -2.38 20.33 7.62
CA GLY A 125 -3.28 21.44 7.94
C GLY A 125 -4.73 21.01 8.16
N ASP A 126 -5.66 21.98 8.19
CA ASP A 126 -7.09 21.74 8.46
C ASP A 126 -7.78 20.85 7.42
N MET A 127 -7.25 20.81 6.19
CA MET A 127 -7.74 19.95 5.11
C MET A 127 -7.13 18.55 5.12
N GLY A 128 -6.39 18.18 6.17
CA GLY A 128 -5.69 16.90 6.24
C GLY A 128 -4.55 16.75 5.24
N THR A 129 -4.15 17.85 4.59
CA THR A 129 -3.10 17.86 3.57
C THR A 129 -1.81 18.48 4.07
N VAL A 130 -0.70 18.02 3.50
CA VAL A 130 0.64 18.60 3.68
C VAL A 130 1.40 18.62 2.36
N THR A 131 2.21 19.65 2.15
CA THR A 131 3.09 19.77 0.98
C THR A 131 4.55 19.58 1.37
N VAL A 132 5.26 18.73 0.67
CA VAL A 132 6.73 18.56 0.76
C VAL A 132 7.39 18.85 -0.60
N TYR A 133 8.68 19.16 -0.58
CA TYR A 133 9.39 19.75 -1.72
C TYR A 133 10.65 18.97 -2.02
N SER A 134 10.81 18.53 -3.26
CA SER A 134 12.04 17.88 -3.68
C SER A 134 13.18 18.88 -3.77
N ASN A 135 14.42 18.39 -3.68
CA ASN A 135 15.55 19.18 -4.17
C ASN A 135 15.41 19.50 -5.67
N GLU A 136 16.01 20.62 -6.07
CA GLU A 136 16.04 21.08 -7.44
C GLU A 136 17.17 20.42 -8.23
N VAL A 137 16.87 20.02 -9.47
CA VAL A 137 17.78 19.31 -10.37
C VAL A 137 17.92 20.08 -11.67
N LYS A 138 19.16 20.24 -12.15
CA LYS A 138 19.42 20.84 -13.46
C LYS A 138 19.03 19.86 -14.58
N TYR A 139 18.07 20.24 -15.42
CA TYR A 139 17.68 19.45 -16.58
C TYR A 139 18.78 19.41 -17.64
N LYS A 140 19.04 18.22 -18.18
CA LYS A 140 20.06 17.97 -19.21
C LYS A 140 19.42 17.48 -20.51
N SER A 141 18.64 16.40 -20.41
CA SER A 141 17.97 15.74 -21.53
C SER A 141 16.98 14.69 -21.00
N GLY A 142 16.13 14.17 -21.88
CA GLY A 142 15.23 13.06 -21.56
C GLY A 142 14.07 13.45 -20.65
N THR A 143 13.62 12.51 -19.82
CA THR A 143 12.56 12.71 -18.84
C THR A 143 13.14 12.64 -17.44
N LEU A 144 12.87 13.66 -16.63
CA LEU A 144 13.12 13.59 -15.18
C LEU A 144 11.88 13.02 -14.50
N THR A 145 12.08 12.04 -13.63
CA THR A 145 11.01 11.41 -12.84
C THR A 145 11.26 11.71 -11.38
N PHE A 146 10.26 12.31 -10.71
CA PHE A 146 10.29 12.61 -9.28
C PHE A 146 9.23 11.75 -8.60
N THR A 147 9.64 10.90 -7.68
CA THR A 147 8.72 10.07 -6.91
C THR A 147 8.86 10.41 -5.43
N PHE A 148 7.75 10.74 -4.78
CA PHE A 148 7.69 10.84 -3.32
C PHE A 148 6.96 9.62 -2.76
N THR A 149 7.56 8.97 -1.77
CA THR A 149 6.98 7.84 -1.05
C THR A 149 6.71 8.24 0.39
N ALA A 150 5.44 8.43 0.76
CA ALA A 150 5.04 8.63 2.14
C ALA A 150 5.06 7.28 2.86
N ASN A 151 5.91 7.15 3.88
CA ASN A 151 6.21 5.87 4.51
C ASN A 151 5.97 5.85 6.03
N ASN A 152 5.59 6.96 6.63
CA ASN A 152 5.22 7.00 8.03
C ASN A 152 4.31 8.19 8.37
N VAL A 153 3.32 7.94 9.22
CA VAL A 153 2.43 8.94 9.79
C VAL A 153 2.43 8.79 11.31
N SER A 154 2.78 9.86 12.02
CA SER A 154 2.71 9.92 13.48
C SER A 154 1.60 10.87 13.91
N TYR A 155 0.69 10.38 14.74
CA TYR A 155 -0.46 11.12 15.25
C TYR A 155 -0.98 10.51 16.56
N THR A 156 -1.96 11.17 17.20
CA THR A 156 -2.57 10.68 18.45
C THR A 156 -3.41 9.42 18.24
N ILE A 157 -4.03 9.31 17.08
CA ILE A 157 -4.68 8.11 16.57
C ILE A 157 -3.64 7.32 15.77
N PRO A 158 -3.48 6.00 15.98
CA PRO A 158 -2.43 5.23 15.31
C PRO A 158 -2.62 5.20 13.79
N TRP A 159 -1.51 5.20 13.06
CA TRP A 159 -1.50 4.94 11.62
C TRP A 159 -1.67 3.44 11.37
N ASP A 160 -2.58 3.08 10.46
CA ASP A 160 -2.69 1.71 9.95
C ASP A 160 -1.54 1.41 8.99
N ASN A 161 -0.46 0.84 9.52
CA ASN A 161 0.70 0.44 8.74
C ASN A 161 0.44 -0.80 7.86
N THR A 162 -0.68 -1.51 8.03
CA THR A 162 -1.04 -2.67 7.20
C THR A 162 -1.47 -2.25 5.79
N LEU A 163 -1.93 -1.00 5.64
CA LEU A 163 -2.23 -0.37 4.35
C LEU A 163 -0.95 0.01 3.57
N GLY A 164 0.22 -0.07 4.20
CA GLY A 164 1.51 0.16 3.57
C GLY A 164 1.79 1.63 3.23
N THR A 165 2.81 1.83 2.41
CA THR A 165 3.26 3.16 1.95
C THR A 165 2.55 3.57 0.67
N ILE A 166 2.28 4.86 0.50
CA ILE A 166 1.74 5.39 -0.77
C ILE A 166 2.81 6.23 -1.47
N SER A 167 2.89 6.07 -2.79
CA SER A 167 3.80 6.84 -3.64
C SER A 167 3.04 7.61 -4.71
N GLY A 168 3.56 8.78 -5.06
CA GLY A 168 3.14 9.54 -6.23
C GLY A 168 4.33 9.87 -7.11
N THR A 169 4.10 10.04 -8.42
CA THR A 169 5.15 10.35 -9.38
C THR A 169 4.75 11.51 -10.28
N GLY A 170 5.66 12.47 -10.44
CA GLY A 170 5.58 13.55 -11.42
C GLY A 170 6.74 13.45 -12.39
N THR A 171 6.50 13.77 -13.67
CA THR A 171 7.55 13.76 -14.70
C THR A 171 7.68 15.11 -15.38
N TYR A 172 8.92 15.46 -15.73
CA TYR A 172 9.22 16.62 -16.54
C TYR A 172 9.95 16.18 -17.81
N THR A 173 9.40 16.56 -18.95
CA THR A 173 10.07 16.49 -20.25
C THR A 173 9.96 17.86 -20.89
N LYS A 174 11.06 18.39 -21.43
CA LYS A 174 11.02 19.67 -22.13
C LYS A 174 10.22 19.49 -23.43
N THR A 175 9.06 20.11 -23.53
CA THR A 175 8.33 20.23 -24.80
C THR A 175 9.10 21.20 -25.71
N GLY A 176 9.36 20.76 -26.93
CA GLY A 176 10.11 21.50 -27.96
C GLY A 176 9.41 22.79 -28.39
#